data_AF-A0A218ZTC8-F1
#
_entry.id   AF-A0A218ZTC8-F1
#
_cell.length_a   1.000
_cell.length_b   1.000
_cell.length_c   1.000
_cell.angle_alpha   90.00
_cell.angle_beta   90.00
_cell.angle_gamma   90.00
#
_symmetry.space_group_name_H-M   'P 1'
#
loop_
_entity.id
_entity.type
_entity.pdbx_description
1 polymer ?
#
loop_
_entity_poly.entity_id
_entity_poly.type
_entity_poly.pdbx_seq_one_letter_code
_entity_poly.pdbx_strand_id
1 'polypeptide(L)'
;MEIRVGKGSVTIDDKILERVGKNFIVLKLTTESGPCTDAMCQIITTAEAEIKDSIDPDLLTFQLSGGYLAMDPAVYRSIDRGRQSVSIRAGRKSPLTVRNFSFVQ
;
A
#
# COMPACT_ATOMS: atom_id res chain seq x y z
N MET A 1 -6.16 13.15 -0.31
CA MET A 1 -7.09 12.60 0.73
C MET A 1 -6.34 11.81 1.80
N GLU A 2 -6.72 11.92 3.08
CA GLU A 2 -6.20 11.07 4.17
C GLU A 2 -7.28 10.11 4.68
N ILE A 3 -6.91 8.85 4.90
CA ILE A 3 -7.78 7.78 5.41
C ILE A 3 -7.16 7.23 6.68
N ARG A 4 -7.95 7.12 7.75
CA ARG A 4 -7.50 6.46 8.98
C ARG A 4 -7.55 4.95 8.81
N VAL A 5 -6.43 4.31 9.12
CA VAL A 5 -6.27 2.85 9.07
C VAL A 5 -5.82 2.41 10.46
N GLY A 6 -6.81 2.05 11.29
CA GLY A 6 -6.57 1.81 12.72
C GLY A 6 -6.02 3.07 13.40
N LYS A 7 -4.83 2.97 14.00
CA LYS A 7 -4.09 4.06 14.64
C LYS A 7 -3.09 4.77 13.72
N GLY A 8 -2.92 4.30 12.48
CA GLY A 8 -2.13 4.95 11.45
C GLY A 8 -3.00 5.68 10.42
N SER A 9 -2.37 6.19 9.36
CA SER A 9 -3.08 6.81 8.25
C SER A 9 -2.46 6.50 6.89
N VAL A 10 -3.31 6.51 5.87
CA VAL A 10 -2.92 6.39 4.47
C VAL A 10 -3.33 7.67 3.76
N THR A 11 -2.35 8.37 3.21
CA THR A 11 -2.58 9.57 2.39
C THR A 11 -2.47 9.21 0.93
N ILE A 12 -3.51 9.49 0.16
CA ILE A 12 -3.58 9.23 -1.28
C ILE A 12 -3.66 10.57 -2.01
N ASP A 13 -2.83 10.74 -3.04
CA ASP A 13 -2.88 11.92 -3.91
C ASP A 13 -4.22 11.98 -4.68
N ASP A 14 -4.83 13.16 -4.74
CA ASP A 14 -6.16 13.34 -5.34
C ASP A 14 -6.14 13.00 -6.84
N LYS A 15 -5.00 13.21 -7.51
CA LYS A 15 -4.79 12.79 -8.92
C LYS A 15 -4.90 11.28 -9.15
N ILE A 16 -4.63 10.48 -8.12
CA ILE A 16 -4.82 9.02 -8.19
C ILE A 16 -6.30 8.69 -8.08
N LEU A 17 -7.02 9.36 -7.18
CA LEU A 17 -8.45 9.13 -6.98
C LEU A 17 -9.25 9.43 -8.24
N GLU A 18 -8.90 10.49 -8.96
CA GLU A 18 -9.51 10.82 -10.26
C GLU A 18 -9.28 9.73 -11.33
N ARG A 19 -8.16 9.00 -11.24
CA ARG A 19 -7.80 7.93 -12.19
C ARG A 19 -8.41 6.57 -11.83
N VAL A 20 -8.69 6.35 -10.55
CA VAL A 20 -9.21 5.07 -10.04
C VAL A 20 -10.68 4.90 -10.40
N GLY A 21 -11.49 5.95 -10.26
CA GLY A 21 -12.91 5.91 -10.64
C GLY A 21 -13.70 4.84 -9.88
N LYS A 22 -14.06 3.74 -10.55
CA LYS A 22 -14.79 2.60 -9.94
C LYS A 22 -13.88 1.43 -9.51
N ASN A 23 -12.58 1.57 -9.71
CA ASN A 23 -11.61 0.51 -9.47
C ASN A 23 -11.10 0.50 -8.03
N PHE A 24 -10.26 -0.47 -7.72
CA PHE A 24 -9.65 -0.68 -6.41
C PHE A 24 -8.17 -0.32 -6.46
N ILE A 25 -7.72 0.53 -5.53
CA ILE A 25 -6.30 0.67 -5.20
C ILE A 25 -5.97 -0.49 -4.28
N VAL A 26 -5.06 -1.36 -4.68
CA VAL A 26 -4.67 -2.55 -3.92
C VAL A 26 -3.27 -2.33 -3.36
N LEU A 27 -3.15 -2.31 -2.02
CA LEU A 27 -1.88 -2.29 -1.30
C LEU A 27 -1.49 -3.72 -0.90
N LYS A 28 -0.33 -4.18 -1.39
CA LYS A 28 0.22 -5.49 -1.05
C LYS A 28 1.63 -5.39 -0.49
N LEU A 29 2.03 -6.39 0.29
CA LEU A 29 3.44 -6.58 0.63
C LEU A 29 4.12 -7.35 -0.50
N THR A 30 5.14 -6.76 -1.09
CA THR A 30 6.10 -7.47 -1.92
C THR A 30 7.36 -7.72 -1.13
N THR A 31 7.95 -8.88 -1.37
CA THR A 31 9.15 -9.31 -0.70
C THR A 31 10.22 -9.45 -1.76
N GLU A 32 11.22 -8.58 -1.71
CA GLU A 32 12.37 -8.67 -2.60
C GLU A 32 13.57 -9.22 -1.83
N SER A 33 14.25 -10.17 -2.45
CA SER A 33 15.57 -10.61 -2.01
C SER A 33 16.56 -9.49 -2.34
N GLY A 34 17.18 -8.89 -1.32
CA GLY A 34 18.24 -7.90 -1.55
C GLY A 34 19.42 -8.50 -2.34
N PRO A 35 20.28 -7.66 -2.96
CA PRO A 35 21.47 -8.14 -3.65
C PRO A 35 22.43 -8.77 -2.64
N CYS A 36 22.62 -10.09 -2.73
CA CYS A 36 23.46 -10.83 -1.80
C CYS A 36 24.84 -11.12 -2.41
N THR A 37 25.90 -10.85 -1.63
CA THR A 37 27.27 -11.33 -1.89
C THR A 37 27.73 -12.37 -0.87
N ASP A 38 26.98 -12.62 0.21
CA ASP A 38 27.27 -13.63 1.23
C ASP A 38 25.97 -14.26 1.78
N ALA A 39 26.08 -15.44 2.42
CA ALA A 39 25.01 -16.36 2.81
C ALA A 39 23.97 -15.86 3.84
N MET A 40 23.84 -14.55 4.05
CA MET A 40 22.81 -13.91 4.88
C MET A 40 22.02 -12.89 4.04
N CYS A 41 21.07 -13.38 3.25
CA CYS A 41 20.16 -12.48 2.52
C CYS A 41 19.16 -11.82 3.48
N GLN A 42 19.19 -10.48 3.51
CA GLN A 42 18.14 -9.71 4.17
C GLN A 42 16.90 -9.71 3.27
N ILE A 43 15.78 -10.17 3.84
CA ILE A 43 14.47 -10.13 3.19
C ILE A 43 13.95 -8.69 3.31
N ILE A 44 13.85 -7.99 2.19
CA ILE A 44 13.33 -6.61 2.17
C ILE A 44 11.85 -6.70 1.85
N THR A 45 11.01 -6.32 2.81
CA THR A 45 9.56 -6.25 2.63
C THR A 45 9.16 -4.82 2.29
N THR A 46 8.65 -4.61 1.08
CA THR A 46 8.15 -3.33 0.58
C THR A 46 6.65 -3.38 0.41
N ALA A 47 5.99 -2.23 0.50
CA ALA A 47 4.60 -2.12 0.10
C ALA A 47 4.53 -1.64 -1.36
N GLU A 48 3.72 -2.33 -2.16
CA GLU A 48 3.38 -1.93 -3.51
C GLU A 48 1.90 -1.58 -3.61
N ALA A 49 1.60 -0.64 -4.50
CA ALA A 49 0.24 -0.22 -4.79
C ALA A 49 -0.06 -0.43 -6.27
N GLU A 50 -1.18 -1.06 -6.58
CA GLU A 50 -1.66 -1.31 -7.94
C GLU A 50 -3.13 -0.90 -8.07
N ILE A 51 -3.59 -0.57 -9.28
CA ILE A 51 -5.02 -0.35 -9.54
C ILE A 51 -5.55 -1.63 -10.20
N LYS A 52 -6.62 -2.20 -9.65
CA LYS A 52 -7.27 -3.40 -10.18
C LYS A 52 -8.78 -3.22 -10.28
N ASP A 53 -9.38 -3.88 -11.27
CA ASP A 53 -10.82 -3.89 -11.48
C ASP A 53 -11.53 -4.91 -10.57
N SER A 54 -10.77 -5.86 -10.02
CA SER A 54 -11.22 -6.86 -9.06
C SER A 54 -10.18 -7.08 -7.97
N ILE A 55 -10.65 -7.51 -6.80
CA ILE A 55 -9.82 -7.76 -5.63
C ILE A 55 -10.11 -9.14 -5.07
N ASP A 56 -9.12 -9.67 -4.35
CA ASP A 56 -9.27 -10.90 -3.59
C ASP A 56 -10.21 -10.65 -2.38
N PRO A 57 -11.17 -11.55 -2.09
CA PRO A 57 -12.05 -11.43 -0.92
C PRO A 57 -11.33 -11.35 0.42
N ASP A 58 -10.08 -11.82 0.52
CA ASP A 58 -9.31 -11.82 1.77
C ASP A 58 -8.70 -10.45 2.11
N LEU A 59 -8.85 -9.46 1.24
CA LEU A 59 -8.33 -8.11 1.44
C LEU A 59 -9.29 -7.22 2.26
N LEU A 60 -8.71 -6.37 3.10
CA LEU A 60 -9.47 -5.35 3.83
C LEU A 60 -9.80 -4.18 2.91
N THR A 61 -11.08 -3.87 2.77
CA THR A 61 -11.57 -2.79 1.89
C THR A 61 -12.00 -1.54 2.65
N PHE A 62 -11.61 -0.38 2.14
CA PHE A 62 -11.97 0.94 2.66
C PHE A 62 -12.58 1.77 1.52
N GLN A 63 -13.73 2.39 1.77
CA GLN A 63 -14.39 3.24 0.78
C GLN A 63 -13.74 4.62 0.70
N LEU A 64 -13.47 5.11 -0.51
CA LEU A 64 -12.90 6.42 -0.80
C LEU A 64 -13.91 7.31 -1.53
N SER A 65 -13.63 8.61 -1.61
CA SER A 65 -14.47 9.56 -2.36
C SER A 65 -14.50 9.31 -3.88
N GLY A 66 -13.59 8.49 -4.41
CA GLY A 66 -13.46 8.20 -5.85
C GLY A 66 -12.98 6.78 -6.15
N GLY A 67 -13.36 5.80 -5.32
CA GLY A 67 -13.00 4.39 -5.50
C GLY A 67 -12.93 3.63 -4.19
N TYR A 68 -12.15 2.54 -4.19
CA TYR A 68 -11.94 1.71 -3.01
C TYR A 68 -10.45 1.47 -2.79
N LEU A 69 -10.04 1.39 -1.52
CA LEU A 69 -8.71 0.95 -1.12
C LEU A 69 -8.83 -0.46 -0.56
N ALA A 70 -8.22 -1.44 -1.21
CA ALA A 70 -8.04 -2.78 -0.68
C ALA A 70 -6.61 -2.94 -0.16
N MET A 71 -6.41 -3.61 0.97
CA MET A 71 -5.07 -3.87 1.49
C MET A 71 -4.96 -5.23 2.18
N ASP A 72 -3.79 -5.84 2.12
CA ASP A 72 -3.53 -7.07 2.88
C ASP A 72 -3.67 -6.82 4.40
N PRO A 73 -4.22 -7.77 5.18
CA PRO A 73 -4.28 -7.67 6.63
C PRO A 73 -2.90 -7.45 7.28
N ALA A 74 -1.83 -7.95 6.67
CA ALA A 74 -0.46 -7.72 7.12
C ALA A 74 -0.02 -6.26 6.95
N VAL A 75 -0.37 -5.62 5.82
CA VAL A 75 -0.16 -4.18 5.58
C VAL A 75 -0.92 -3.37 6.63
N TYR A 76 -2.21 -3.69 6.82
CA TYR A 76 -3.05 -3.03 7.80
C TYR A 76 -2.44 -3.07 9.20
N ARG A 77 -2.01 -4.26 9.66
CA ARG A 77 -1.39 -4.43 10.98
C ARG A 77 -0.09 -3.65 11.12
N SER A 78 0.72 -3.59 10.07
CA SER A 78 1.97 -2.80 10.08
C SER A 78 1.68 -1.31 10.25
N ILE A 79 0.67 -0.79 9.55
CA ILE A 79 0.25 0.61 9.63
C ILE A 79 -0.35 0.93 11.01
N ASP A 80 -1.25 0.07 11.50
CA ASP A 80 -1.93 0.22 12.78
C ASP A 80 -0.96 0.16 13.97
N ARG A 81 -0.09 -0.86 14.02
CA ARG A 81 0.87 -1.03 15.12
C ARG A 81 1.97 0.01 15.09
N GLY A 82 2.50 0.31 13.90
CA GLY A 82 3.57 1.28 13.72
C GLY A 82 3.14 2.74 13.85
N ARG A 83 1.83 3.02 13.92
CA ARG A 83 1.25 4.38 13.80
C ARG A 83 1.83 5.12 12.60
N GLN A 84 2.01 4.39 11.50
CA GLN A 84 2.71 4.90 10.33
C GLN A 84 1.77 5.73 9.47
N SER A 85 2.34 6.76 8.85
CA SER A 85 1.67 7.56 7.82
C SER A 85 2.20 7.14 6.45
N VAL A 86 1.47 6.24 5.79
CA VAL A 86 1.81 5.74 4.45
C VAL A 86 1.28 6.71 3.41
N SER A 87 2.08 7.03 2.39
CA SER A 87 1.66 7.92 1.32
C SER A 87 1.69 7.21 -0.03
N ILE A 88 0.57 7.17 -0.72
CA ILE A 88 0.45 6.67 -2.10
C ILE A 88 0.47 7.87 -3.03
N ARG A 89 1.47 7.94 -3.91
CA ARG A 89 1.65 9.02 -4.89
C ARG A 89 1.74 8.46 -6.30
N ALA A 90 1.37 9.29 -7.29
CA ALA A 90 1.61 8.94 -8.68
C ALA A 90 3.12 8.88 -8.94
N GLY A 91 3.61 7.73 -9.41
CA GLY A 91 5.01 7.56 -9.78
C GLY A 91 5.29 8.16 -11.16
N ARG A 92 6.55 8.53 -11.43
CA ARG A 92 6.99 8.95 -12.78
C ARG A 92 7.15 7.77 -13.76
N LYS A 93 7.44 6.56 -13.26
CA LYS A 93 7.70 5.35 -14.06
C LYS A 93 6.76 4.17 -13.75
N SER A 94 6.21 4.11 -12.54
CA SER A 94 5.15 3.17 -12.13
C SER A 94 3.86 3.94 -11.92
N PRO A 95 2.67 3.38 -12.22
CA PRO A 95 1.40 4.06 -12.02
C PRO A 95 1.20 4.57 -10.59
N LEU A 96 1.74 3.88 -9.58
CA LEU A 96 1.68 4.26 -8.17
C LEU A 96 3.01 4.02 -7.46
N THR A 97 3.30 4.83 -6.44
CA THR A 97 4.48 4.72 -5.59
C THR A 97 4.06 4.86 -4.13
N VAL A 98 4.42 3.88 -3.31
CA VAL A 98 4.20 3.90 -1.87
C VAL A 98 5.42 4.50 -1.19
N ARG A 99 5.20 5.44 -0.27
CA ARG A 99 6.25 6.08 0.54
C ARG A 99 5.93 5.93 2.03
N ASN A 100 6.97 6.01 2.84
CA ASN A 100 6.89 6.00 4.31
C ASN A 100 6.23 4.72 4.87
N PHE A 101 6.39 3.61 4.16
CA PHE A 101 6.01 2.30 4.65
C PHE A 101 7.23 1.63 5.27
N SER A 102 7.11 1.17 6.52
CA SER A 102 8.09 0.29 7.14
C SER A 102 7.39 -0.95 7.67
N PHE A 103 7.82 -2.12 7.21
CA PHE A 103 7.29 -3.36 7.73
C PHE A 103 7.96 -3.69 9.06
N VAL A 104 7.18 -3.79 10.14
CA VAL A 104 7.66 -4.20 11.46
C VAL A 104 6.92 -5.49 11.82
N GLN A 105 7.65 -6.62 11.83
CA GLN A 105 7.13 -7.93 12.27
C GLN A 105 6.95 -7.99 13.79
#